data_AF-A0A939T1C3-F1
#
_entry.id   AF-A0A939T1C3-F1
#
_cell.length_a   1.000
_cell.length_b   1.000
_cell.length_c   1.000
_cell.angle_alpha   90.00
_cell.angle_beta   90.00
_cell.angle_gamma   90.00
#
_symmetry.space_group_name_H-M   'P 1'
#
loop_
_entity.id
_entity.type
_entity.pdbx_description
1 polymer ?
#
loop_
_entity_poly.entity_id
_entity_poly.type
_entity_poly.pdbx_seq_one_letter_code
_entity_poly.pdbx_strand_id
1 'polypeptide(L)'
;MAHWRDQLATAPPWQWGIGVAAVTVLAFGLGAPLVLHRPAHQEAWLIAPIAGALVGLVTAVAINRVRYADEAATGMLTRAERIELKRATRTGRAPADPNLAYQAMALIEGRRQQIRVATRWGPWIYGAFALLSILQARANPWWYALTVFWALWLAYALVGGRYQRSRLDRIERAVTIQLEDLRQSRPPQAPQ
;
A
#
# COMPACT_ATOMS: atom_id res chain seq x y z
N MET A 1 15.85 -9.43 12.45
CA MET A 1 15.02 -8.47 11.68
C MET A 1 14.22 -9.08 10.52
N ALA A 2 14.57 -10.24 9.94
CA ALA A 2 13.75 -10.84 8.87
C ALA A 2 12.36 -11.27 9.35
N HIS A 3 12.28 -11.84 10.56
CA HIS A 3 11.04 -12.41 11.11
C HIS A 3 9.88 -11.40 11.27
N TRP A 4 10.12 -10.21 11.83
CA TRP A 4 9.08 -9.18 11.97
C TRP A 4 8.57 -8.67 10.61
N ARG A 5 9.45 -8.63 9.60
CA ARG A 5 9.11 -8.19 8.24
C ARG A 5 8.24 -9.21 7.53
N ASP A 6 8.54 -10.49 7.71
CA ASP A 6 7.77 -11.57 7.13
C ASP A 6 6.41 -11.72 7.84
N GLN A 7 6.36 -11.44 9.14
CA GLN A 7 5.10 -11.35 9.88
C GLN A 7 4.19 -10.22 9.38
N LEU A 8 4.71 -8.99 9.22
CA LEU A 8 3.95 -7.89 8.61
C LEU A 8 3.51 -8.19 7.18
N ALA A 9 4.29 -9.01 6.48
CA ALA A 9 3.99 -9.40 5.13
C ALA A 9 2.83 -10.39 5.02
N THR A 10 2.64 -11.22 6.04
CA THR A 10 1.57 -12.21 6.13
C THR A 10 0.42 -11.77 7.04
N ALA A 11 0.61 -10.67 7.79
CA ALA A 11 -0.32 -10.16 8.79
C ALA A 11 -1.72 -9.96 8.21
N PRO A 12 -2.79 -10.45 8.85
CA PRO A 12 -4.17 -10.24 8.43
C PRO A 12 -4.50 -8.77 8.12
N PRO A 13 -5.38 -8.49 7.14
CA PRO A 13 -5.72 -7.12 6.72
C PRO A 13 -6.28 -6.27 7.87
N TRP A 14 -7.03 -6.90 8.78
CA TRP A 14 -7.62 -6.24 9.93
C TRP A 14 -6.58 -5.68 10.90
N GLN A 15 -5.39 -6.29 11.01
CA GLN A 15 -4.32 -5.80 11.88
C GLN A 15 -3.76 -4.46 11.39
N TRP A 16 -3.68 -4.26 10.07
CA TRP A 16 -3.30 -2.98 9.48
C TRP A 16 -4.40 -1.93 9.66
N GLY A 17 -5.67 -2.32 9.52
CA GLY A 17 -6.81 -1.45 9.83
C GLY A 17 -6.78 -0.95 11.27
N ILE A 18 -6.52 -1.84 12.24
CA ILE A 18 -6.36 -1.47 13.65
C ILE A 18 -5.15 -0.57 13.87
N GLY A 19 -4.00 -0.86 13.24
CA GLY A 19 -2.80 -0.03 13.36
C GLY A 19 -3.01 1.39 12.85
N VAL A 20 -3.62 1.54 11.67
CA VAL A 20 -3.93 2.85 11.07
C VAL A 20 -5.00 3.57 11.89
N ALA A 21 -6.04 2.86 12.35
CA ALA A 21 -7.04 3.42 13.25
C ALA A 21 -6.41 3.95 14.53
N ALA A 22 -5.55 3.15 15.18
CA ALA A 22 -4.87 3.53 16.42
C ALA A 22 -3.97 4.76 16.22
N VAL A 23 -3.18 4.82 15.15
CA VAL A 23 -2.37 5.99 14.83
C VAL A 23 -3.23 7.22 14.57
N THR A 24 -4.34 7.07 13.86
CA THR A 24 -5.28 8.16 13.56
C THR A 24 -5.95 8.66 14.84
N VAL A 25 -6.46 7.75 15.69
CA VAL A 25 -7.07 8.09 16.98
C VAL A 25 -6.05 8.73 17.92
N LEU A 26 -4.80 8.28 17.95
CA LEU A 26 -3.76 8.90 18.77
C LEU A 26 -3.40 10.30 18.25
N ALA A 27 -3.20 10.45 16.94
CA ALA A 27 -2.85 11.73 16.32
C ALA A 27 -3.95 12.78 16.49
N PHE A 28 -5.22 12.41 16.26
CA PHE A 28 -6.35 13.33 16.34
C PHE A 28 -6.97 13.42 17.74
N GLY A 29 -7.04 12.30 18.48
CA GLY A 29 -7.67 12.22 19.80
C GLY A 29 -6.80 12.69 20.95
N LEU A 30 -5.47 12.51 20.90
CA LEU A 30 -4.56 13.07 21.92
C LEU A 30 -3.94 14.40 21.49
N GLY A 31 -3.62 14.56 20.21
CA GLY A 31 -3.01 15.78 19.69
C GLY A 31 -3.95 17.00 19.70
N ALA A 32 -5.23 16.82 19.38
CA ALA A 32 -6.18 17.93 19.34
C ALA A 32 -6.46 18.56 20.73
N PRO A 33 -6.78 17.81 21.80
CA PRO A 33 -7.09 18.41 23.10
C PRO A 33 -5.86 18.95 23.85
N LEU A 34 -4.66 18.39 23.65
CA LEU A 34 -3.44 18.93 24.28
C LEU A 34 -3.04 20.30 23.71
N VAL A 35 -3.37 20.57 22.45
CA VAL A 35 -2.99 21.81 21.74
C VAL A 35 -4.12 22.84 21.75
N LEU A 36 -5.38 22.40 21.75
CA LEU A 36 -6.55 23.26 21.89
C LEU A 36 -6.88 23.46 23.37
N HIS A 37 -6.16 24.36 24.05
CA HIS A 37 -6.49 24.88 25.39
C HIS A 37 -7.80 25.72 25.37
N ARG A 38 -8.91 25.14 24.89
CA ARG A 38 -10.24 25.76 24.94
C ARG A 38 -11.29 24.75 25.41
N PRO A 39 -12.09 25.08 26.44
CA PRO A 39 -13.11 24.19 26.98
C PRO A 39 -14.31 23.93 26.04
N ALA A 40 -14.34 24.55 24.84
CA ALA A 40 -15.46 24.50 23.91
C ALA A 40 -15.50 23.23 23.02
N HIS A 41 -14.61 22.26 23.20
CA HIS A 41 -14.52 21.07 22.33
C HIS A 41 -14.67 19.75 23.09
N GLN A 42 -15.58 19.67 24.06
CA GLN A 42 -15.91 18.40 24.73
C GLN A 42 -16.38 17.32 23.73
N GLU A 43 -17.00 17.72 22.61
CA GLU A 43 -17.44 16.80 21.55
C GLU A 43 -16.28 16.20 20.71
N ALA A 44 -15.08 16.80 20.73
CA ALA A 44 -13.94 16.30 19.96
C ALA A 44 -13.49 14.90 20.41
N TRP A 45 -13.71 14.57 21.69
CA TRP A 45 -13.43 13.25 22.26
C TRP A 45 -14.35 12.16 21.72
N LEU A 46 -15.54 12.51 21.23
CA LEU A 46 -16.48 11.58 20.58
C LEU A 46 -16.23 11.48 19.07
N ILE A 47 -15.86 12.58 18.43
CA ILE A 47 -15.64 12.63 16.98
C ILE A 47 -14.34 11.90 16.59
N ALA A 48 -13.27 12.03 17.38
CA ALA A 48 -11.98 11.39 17.11
C ALA A 48 -12.04 9.85 17.00
N PRO A 49 -12.65 9.09 17.94
CA PRO A 49 -12.77 7.64 17.81
C PRO A 49 -13.68 7.23 16.66
N ILE A 50 -14.73 7.98 16.34
CA ILE A 50 -15.62 7.70 15.19
C ILE A 50 -14.84 7.87 13.87
N ALA A 51 -14.12 8.98 13.72
CA ALA A 51 -13.30 9.25 12.54
C ALA A 51 -12.20 8.19 12.40
N GLY A 52 -11.53 7.84 13.50
CA GLY A 52 -10.51 6.79 13.52
C GLY A 52 -11.05 5.41 13.16
N ALA A 53 -12.23 5.04 13.67
CA ALA A 53 -12.91 3.79 13.35
C ALA A 53 -13.31 3.73 11.87
N LEU A 54 -13.85 4.82 11.30
CA LEU A 54 -14.19 4.91 9.89
C LEU A 54 -12.96 4.78 8.99
N VAL A 55 -11.89 5.53 9.28
CA VAL A 55 -10.62 5.43 8.53
C VAL A 55 -10.03 4.03 8.64
N GLY A 56 -10.05 3.44 9.83
CA GLY A 56 -9.62 2.07 10.09
C GLY A 56 -10.39 1.05 9.27
N LEU A 57 -11.72 1.16 9.24
CA LEU A 57 -12.61 0.28 8.49
C LEU A 57 -12.38 0.41 6.99
N VAL A 58 -12.33 1.63 6.46
CA VAL A 58 -12.07 1.89 5.03
C VAL A 58 -10.71 1.30 4.63
N THR A 59 -9.70 1.49 5.46
CA THR A 59 -8.36 0.93 5.23
C THR A 59 -8.37 -0.59 5.26
N ALA A 60 -9.03 -1.20 6.26
CA ALA A 60 -9.16 -2.65 6.36
C ALA A 60 -9.84 -3.25 5.12
N VAL A 61 -10.95 -2.65 4.68
CA VAL A 61 -11.70 -3.06 3.48
C VAL A 61 -10.83 -2.93 2.23
N ALA A 62 -10.10 -1.82 2.07
CA ALA A 62 -9.21 -1.60 0.94
C ALA A 62 -8.08 -2.65 0.89
N ILE A 63 -7.41 -2.90 2.02
CA ILE A 63 -6.36 -3.93 2.10
C ILE A 63 -6.94 -5.32 1.83
N ASN A 64 -8.13 -5.61 2.36
CA ASN A 64 -8.77 -6.90 2.15
C ASN A 64 -9.12 -7.11 0.67
N ARG A 65 -9.67 -6.08 0.00
CA ARG A 65 -9.95 -6.15 -1.45
C ARG A 65 -8.69 -6.36 -2.28
N VAL A 66 -7.59 -5.69 -1.94
CA VAL A 66 -6.30 -5.92 -2.60
C VAL A 66 -5.83 -7.35 -2.40
N ARG A 67 -5.93 -7.89 -1.19
CA ARG A 67 -5.53 -9.27 -0.91
C ARG A 67 -6.40 -10.29 -1.62
N TYR A 68 -7.71 -10.10 -1.65
CA TYR A 68 -8.62 -10.95 -2.41
C TYR A 68 -8.32 -10.92 -3.91
N ALA A 69 -8.03 -9.73 -4.47
CA ALA A 69 -7.63 -9.61 -5.87
C ALA A 69 -6.29 -10.31 -6.14
N ASP A 70 -5.31 -10.14 -5.25
CA ASP A 70 -4.01 -10.81 -5.35
C ASP A 70 -4.17 -12.33 -5.25
N GLU A 71 -4.96 -12.84 -4.30
CA GLU A 71 -5.23 -14.29 -4.16
C GLU A 71 -6.01 -14.86 -5.34
N ALA A 72 -6.97 -14.11 -5.90
CA ALA A 72 -7.67 -14.51 -7.12
C ALA A 72 -6.73 -14.58 -8.34
N ALA A 73 -5.73 -13.69 -8.40
CA ALA A 73 -4.77 -13.64 -9.51
C ALA A 73 -3.65 -14.70 -9.40
N THR A 74 -3.21 -15.05 -8.19
CA THR A 74 -2.12 -16.02 -7.98
C THR A 74 -2.59 -17.44 -7.65
N GLY A 75 -3.86 -17.62 -7.30
CA GLY A 75 -4.36 -18.86 -6.71
C GLY A 75 -3.91 -19.06 -5.26
N MET A 76 -4.22 -20.24 -4.71
CA MET A 76 -3.82 -20.61 -3.34
C MET A 76 -2.35 -20.98 -3.28
N LEU A 77 -1.49 -19.98 -3.02
CA LEU A 77 -0.07 -20.18 -2.79
C LEU A 77 0.23 -20.66 -1.37
N THR A 78 1.22 -21.54 -1.23
CA THR A 78 1.76 -21.91 0.08
C THR A 78 2.43 -20.71 0.76
N ARG A 79 2.69 -20.80 2.06
CA ARG A 79 3.36 -19.71 2.79
C ARG A 79 4.77 -19.43 2.25
N ALA A 80 5.49 -20.48 1.87
CA ALA A 80 6.84 -20.37 1.31
C ALA A 80 6.83 -19.65 -0.04
N GLU A 81 5.93 -20.04 -0.95
CA GLU A 81 5.76 -19.41 -2.26
C GLU A 81 5.38 -17.92 -2.12
N ARG A 82 4.48 -17.57 -1.19
CA ARG A 82 4.14 -16.16 -0.94
C ARG A 82 5.34 -15.34 -0.47
N ILE A 83 6.17 -15.89 0.40
CA ILE A 83 7.39 -15.22 0.88
C ILE A 83 8.37 -15.03 -0.28
N GLU A 84 8.55 -16.05 -1.10
CA GLU A 84 9.43 -16.02 -2.26
C GLU A 84 8.96 -14.99 -3.30
N LEU A 85 7.69 -15.03 -3.67
CA LEU A 85 7.07 -14.09 -4.60
C LEU A 85 7.17 -12.64 -4.08
N LYS A 86 6.96 -12.45 -2.79
CA LYS A 86 7.16 -11.15 -2.14
C LYS A 86 8.63 -10.72 -2.13
N ARG A 87 9.55 -11.66 -1.96
CA ARG A 87 10.99 -11.39 -2.02
C ARG A 87 11.41 -11.00 -3.43
N ALA A 88 10.97 -11.73 -4.46
CA ALA A 88 11.22 -11.46 -5.87
C ALA A 88 10.74 -10.06 -6.27
N THR A 89 9.47 -9.75 -5.97
CA THR A 89 8.90 -8.40 -6.16
C THR A 89 9.62 -7.35 -5.30
N ARG A 90 10.17 -7.74 -4.14
CA ARG A 90 10.95 -6.82 -3.29
C ARG A 90 12.33 -6.49 -3.86
N THR A 91 13.06 -7.48 -4.35
CA THR A 91 14.45 -7.35 -4.78
C THR A 91 14.59 -6.95 -6.24
N GLY A 92 13.52 -7.03 -7.04
CA GLY A 92 13.62 -6.78 -8.47
C GLY A 92 14.18 -7.97 -9.24
N ARG A 93 14.22 -9.16 -8.63
CA ARG A 93 14.75 -10.39 -9.22
C ARG A 93 13.61 -11.36 -9.50
N ALA A 94 13.81 -12.23 -10.49
CA ALA A 94 12.87 -13.30 -10.77
C ALA A 94 12.78 -14.29 -9.58
N PRO A 95 11.65 -14.99 -9.39
CA PRO A 95 11.54 -16.04 -8.39
C PRO A 95 12.54 -17.18 -8.69
N ALA A 96 13.03 -17.83 -7.64
CA ALA A 96 13.96 -18.95 -7.79
C ALA A 96 13.22 -20.19 -8.31
N ASP A 97 11.97 -20.39 -7.88
CA ASP A 97 11.07 -21.38 -8.47
C ASP A 97 10.48 -20.86 -9.81
N PRO A 98 10.80 -21.50 -10.95
CA PRO A 98 10.27 -21.10 -12.24
C PRO A 98 8.75 -21.30 -12.38
N ASN A 99 8.16 -22.18 -11.57
CA ASN A 99 6.70 -22.40 -11.58
C ASN A 99 5.92 -21.19 -11.06
N LEU A 100 6.58 -20.28 -10.33
CA LEU A 100 6.00 -19.04 -9.80
C LEU A 100 6.05 -17.86 -10.79
N ALA A 101 6.68 -18.04 -11.96
CA ALA A 101 6.86 -16.96 -12.93
C ALA A 101 5.53 -16.40 -13.45
N TYR A 102 4.53 -17.25 -13.70
CA TYR A 102 3.21 -16.81 -14.16
C TYR A 102 2.44 -16.03 -13.09
N GLN A 103 2.50 -16.47 -11.83
CA GLN A 103 1.87 -15.79 -10.69
C GLN A 103 2.58 -14.46 -10.39
N ALA A 104 3.91 -14.40 -10.60
CA ALA A 104 4.67 -13.15 -10.50
C ALA A 104 4.19 -12.13 -11.52
N MET A 105 3.98 -12.55 -12.77
CA MET A 105 3.43 -11.67 -13.83
C MET A 105 2.03 -11.15 -13.49
N ALA A 106 1.14 -12.01 -12.99
CA ALA A 106 -0.21 -11.60 -12.58
C ALA A 106 -0.19 -10.53 -11.47
N LEU A 107 0.69 -10.67 -10.47
CA LEU A 107 0.88 -9.66 -9.43
C LEU A 107 1.47 -8.35 -9.96
N ILE A 108 2.39 -8.42 -10.92
CA ILE A 108 3.00 -7.22 -11.53
C ILE A 108 1.93 -6.41 -12.24
N GLU A 109 1.04 -7.06 -12.99
CA GLU A 109 -0.05 -6.39 -13.71
C GLU A 109 -1.05 -5.75 -12.75
N GLY A 110 -1.48 -6.49 -11.71
CA GLY A 110 -2.33 -5.95 -10.66
C GLY A 110 -1.71 -4.71 -9.99
N ARG A 111 -0.40 -4.76 -9.68
CA ARG A 111 0.32 -3.62 -9.11
C ARG A 111 0.46 -2.45 -10.08
N ARG A 112 0.63 -2.68 -11.38
CA ARG A 112 0.62 -1.61 -12.39
C ARG A 112 -0.70 -0.88 -12.39
N GLN A 113 -1.81 -1.60 -12.35
CA GLN A 113 -3.14 -1.00 -12.31
C GLN A 113 -3.33 -0.18 -11.02
N GLN A 114 -2.93 -0.72 -9.86
CA GLN A 114 -2.96 0.01 -8.59
C GLN A 114 -2.13 1.29 -8.64
N ILE A 115 -0.90 1.24 -9.16
CA ILE A 115 -0.05 2.43 -9.31
C ILE A 115 -0.69 3.43 -10.27
N ARG A 116 -1.31 2.98 -11.36
CA ARG A 116 -2.00 3.85 -12.33
C ARG A 116 -3.15 4.60 -11.65
N VAL A 117 -3.99 3.88 -10.90
CA VAL A 117 -5.09 4.46 -10.13
C VAL A 117 -4.55 5.42 -9.07
N ALA A 118 -3.55 5.01 -8.29
CA ALA A 118 -2.95 5.83 -7.24
C ALA A 118 -2.28 7.10 -7.78
N THR A 119 -1.59 7.02 -8.93
CA THR A 119 -0.99 8.20 -9.57
C THR A 119 -2.02 9.12 -10.22
N ARG A 120 -3.18 8.59 -10.66
CA ARG A 120 -4.26 9.40 -11.22
C ARG A 120 -5.07 10.10 -10.13
N TRP A 121 -5.44 9.38 -9.07
CA TRP A 121 -6.36 9.87 -8.03
C TRP A 121 -5.66 10.37 -6.77
N GLY A 122 -4.50 9.83 -6.43
CA GLY A 122 -3.73 10.21 -5.24
C GLY A 122 -3.46 11.72 -5.17
N PRO A 123 -3.01 12.39 -6.24
CA PRO A 123 -2.76 13.83 -6.21
C PRO A 123 -4.00 14.65 -5.85
N TRP A 124 -5.16 14.27 -6.37
CA TRP A 124 -6.43 14.93 -6.05
C TRP A 124 -6.82 14.72 -4.59
N ILE A 125 -6.67 13.51 -4.07
CA ILE A 125 -6.99 13.18 -2.67
C ILE A 125 -6.08 13.96 -1.72
N TYR A 126 -4.75 13.88 -1.90
CA TYR A 126 -3.80 14.60 -1.04
C TYR A 126 -3.90 16.12 -1.20
N GLY A 127 -4.17 16.61 -2.41
CA GLY A 127 -4.43 18.03 -2.67
C GLY A 127 -5.68 18.53 -1.94
N ALA A 128 -6.77 17.75 -1.94
CA ALA A 128 -7.97 18.08 -1.19
C ALA A 128 -7.70 18.14 0.33
N PHE A 129 -6.95 17.19 0.89
CA PHE A 129 -6.57 17.23 2.31
C PHE A 129 -5.67 18.42 2.67
N ALA A 130 -4.73 18.78 1.79
CA ALA A 130 -3.91 19.98 1.96
C ALA A 130 -4.79 21.25 1.95
N LEU A 131 -5.72 21.35 0.99
CA LEU A 131 -6.65 22.49 0.91
C LEU A 131 -7.55 22.60 2.14
N LEU A 132 -8.13 21.48 2.61
CA LEU A 132 -8.92 21.44 3.84
C LEU A 132 -8.10 21.87 5.05
N SER A 133 -6.83 21.47 5.13
CA SER A 133 -5.93 21.89 6.20
C SER A 133 -5.65 23.39 6.16
N ILE A 134 -5.48 23.99 4.96
CA ILE A 134 -5.33 25.45 4.81
C ILE A 134 -6.59 26.19 5.27
N LEU A 135 -7.78 25.69 4.91
CA LEU A 135 -9.04 26.29 5.35
C LEU A 135 -9.18 26.27 6.88
N GLN A 136 -8.80 25.14 7.50
CA GLN A 136 -8.79 25.00 8.96
C GLN A 136 -7.70 25.83 9.64
N ALA A 137 -6.62 26.15 8.95
CA ALA A 137 -5.54 26.98 9.48
C ALA A 137 -5.99 28.40 9.86
N ARG A 138 -7.09 28.88 9.26
CA ARG A 138 -7.73 30.15 9.66
C ARG A 138 -8.28 30.11 11.09
N ALA A 139 -8.74 28.94 11.54
CA ALA A 139 -9.27 28.73 12.89
C ALA A 139 -8.17 28.34 13.88
N ASN A 140 -7.17 27.57 13.44
CA ASN A 140 -6.01 27.23 14.27
C ASN A 140 -4.73 27.10 13.41
N PRO A 141 -3.72 27.97 13.60
CA PRO A 141 -2.49 27.98 12.81
C PRO A 141 -1.71 26.64 12.77
N TRP A 142 -1.90 25.73 13.73
CA TRP A 142 -1.22 24.43 13.71
C TRP A 142 -1.54 23.61 12.45
N TRP A 143 -2.70 23.81 11.82
CA TRP A 143 -3.07 23.12 10.60
C TRP A 143 -2.16 23.45 9.41
N TYR A 144 -1.34 24.51 9.49
CA TYR A 144 -0.24 24.71 8.53
C TYR A 144 0.79 23.57 8.58
N ALA A 145 1.09 23.02 9.76
CA ALA A 145 1.97 21.86 9.88
C ALA A 145 1.37 20.62 9.18
N LEU A 146 0.07 20.41 9.32
CA LEU A 146 -0.63 19.33 8.62
C LEU A 146 -0.67 19.56 7.11
N THR A 147 -0.82 20.82 6.67
CA THR A 147 -0.71 21.19 5.26
C THR A 147 0.66 20.83 4.69
N VAL A 148 1.74 21.17 5.40
CA VAL A 148 3.11 20.81 5.01
C VAL A 148 3.26 19.30 4.96
N PHE A 149 2.73 18.56 5.94
CA PHE A 149 2.72 17.10 5.93
C PHE A 149 2.05 16.54 4.67
N TRP A 150 0.86 17.02 4.31
CA TRP A 150 0.16 16.57 3.09
C TRP A 150 0.90 16.94 1.81
N ALA A 151 1.53 18.12 1.76
CA ALA A 151 2.34 18.55 0.63
C ALA A 151 3.59 17.67 0.45
N LEU A 152 4.28 17.33 1.54
CA LEU A 152 5.39 16.38 1.53
C LEU A 152 4.93 14.98 1.11
N TRP A 153 3.78 14.53 1.60
CA TRP A 153 3.22 13.24 1.24
C TRP A 153 2.82 13.17 -0.23
N LEU A 154 2.27 14.25 -0.77
CA LEU A 154 1.98 14.40 -2.20
C LEU A 154 3.26 14.32 -3.03
N ALA A 155 4.30 15.06 -2.65
CA ALA A 155 5.60 15.02 -3.32
C ALA A 155 6.20 13.60 -3.28
N TYR A 156 6.14 12.95 -2.12
CA TYR A 156 6.57 11.55 -1.95
C TYR A 156 5.77 10.59 -2.84
N ALA A 157 4.44 10.73 -2.92
CA ALA A 157 3.59 9.89 -3.76
C ALA A 157 3.91 10.05 -5.26
N LEU A 158 4.17 11.29 -5.71
CA LEU A 158 4.53 11.59 -7.10
C LEU A 158 5.91 11.02 -7.47
N VAL A 159 6.92 11.22 -6.62
CA VAL A 159 8.28 10.71 -6.84
C VAL A 159 8.34 9.20 -6.68
N GLY A 160 7.72 8.67 -5.63
CA GLY A 160 7.64 7.24 -5.32
C GLY A 160 6.93 6.46 -6.41
N GLY A 161 5.88 7.02 -7.01
CA GLY A 161 5.17 6.40 -8.14
C GLY A 161 6.09 6.15 -9.34
N ARG A 162 6.98 7.09 -9.67
CA ARG A 162 7.97 6.92 -10.76
C ARG A 162 8.96 5.80 -10.45
N TYR A 163 9.49 5.79 -9.23
CA TYR A 163 10.43 4.75 -8.79
C TYR A 163 9.79 3.37 -8.81
N GLN A 164 8.55 3.25 -8.33
CA GLN A 164 7.81 1.98 -8.31
C GLN A 164 7.54 1.45 -9.72
N ARG A 165 7.18 2.31 -10.69
CA ARG A 165 7.02 1.90 -12.10
C ARG A 165 8.32 1.34 -12.68
N SER A 166 9.42 2.09 -12.57
CA SER A 166 10.73 1.65 -13.10
C SER A 166 11.17 0.31 -12.52
N ARG A 167 10.79 0.04 -11.27
CA ARG A 167 11.11 -1.20 -10.59
C ARG A 167 10.22 -2.36 -11.04
N LEU A 168 8.93 -2.13 -11.29
CA LEU A 168 8.06 -3.15 -11.89
C LEU A 168 8.55 -3.53 -13.29
N ASP A 169 8.98 -2.55 -14.09
CA ASP A 169 9.52 -2.80 -15.44
C ASP A 169 10.80 -3.64 -15.42
N ARG A 170 11.60 -3.55 -14.34
CA ARG A 170 12.78 -4.42 -14.14
C ARG A 170 12.38 -5.84 -13.77
N ILE A 171 11.38 -6.00 -12.91
CA ILE A 171 10.88 -7.32 -12.50
C ILE A 171 10.28 -8.03 -13.70
N GLU A 172 9.43 -7.34 -14.46
CA GLU A 172 8.80 -7.88 -15.67
C GLU A 172 9.86 -8.41 -16.63
N ARG A 173 10.87 -7.61 -16.97
CA ARG A 173 11.99 -8.05 -17.82
C ARG A 173 12.68 -9.31 -17.29
N ALA A 174 12.97 -9.36 -15.99
CA ALA A 174 13.64 -10.51 -15.38
C ALA A 174 12.78 -11.79 -15.45
N VAL A 175 11.46 -11.66 -15.27
CA VAL A 175 10.52 -12.78 -15.36
C VAL A 175 10.31 -13.23 -16.81
N THR A 176 10.25 -12.29 -17.76
CA THR A 176 10.14 -12.61 -19.19
C THR A 176 11.34 -13.43 -19.68
N ILE A 177 12.56 -13.02 -19.32
CA ILE A 177 13.79 -13.77 -19.65
C ILE A 177 13.72 -15.21 -19.09
N GLN A 178 13.32 -15.35 -17.82
CA GLN A 178 13.18 -16.67 -17.20
C GLN A 178 12.13 -17.54 -17.91
N LEU A 179 11.01 -16.96 -18.34
CA LEU A 179 9.97 -17.67 -19.10
C LEU A 179 10.46 -18.11 -20.48
N GLU A 180 11.28 -17.29 -21.16
CA GLU A 180 11.90 -17.64 -22.44
C GLU A 180 12.88 -18.80 -22.29
N ASP A 181 13.75 -18.77 -21.26
CA ASP A 181 14.68 -19.86 -20.95
C ASP A 181 13.94 -21.18 -20.69
N LEU A 182 12.84 -21.13 -19.92
CA LEU A 182 12.00 -22.31 -19.68
C LEU A 182 11.38 -22.86 -20.97
N ARG A 183 10.92 -21.97 -21.86
CA ARG A 183 10.35 -22.38 -23.15
C ARG A 183 11.38 -23.04 -24.05
N GLN A 184 12.63 -22.55 -24.06
CA GLN A 184 13.73 -23.13 -24.84
C GLN A 184 14.23 -24.45 -24.27
N SER A 185 14.21 -24.59 -22.94
CA SER A 185 14.64 -25.82 -22.25
C SER A 185 13.66 -26.99 -22.38
N ARG A 186 12.42 -26.74 -22.82
CA ARG A 186 11.39 -27.79 -22.96
C ARG A 186 11.66 -28.59 -24.24
N PRO A 187 11.96 -29.90 -24.16
CA PRO A 187 12.23 -30.71 -25.35
C PRO A 187 11.02 -30.67 -26.30
N PRO A 188 11.25 -30.68 -27.63
CA PRO A 188 10.17 -30.70 -28.61
C PRO A 188 9.28 -31.90 -28.30
N GLN A 189 8.00 -31.65 -28.04
CA GLN A 189 7.03 -32.71 -27.82
C GLN A 189 7.01 -33.59 -29.08
N ALA A 190 7.37 -34.87 -28.93
CA ALA A 190 7.32 -35.81 -30.03
C ALA A 190 5.89 -35.83 -30.60
N PRO A 191 5.72 -35.75 -31.93
CA PRO A 191 4.40 -35.80 -32.54
C PRO A 191 3.71 -37.11 -32.14
N GLN A 192 2.50 -36.99 -31.61
CA GLN A 192 1.61 -38.11 -31.30
C GLN A 192 0.97 -38.66 -32.57
#